data_AF-A0A5K1CZW5-F1
#
_entry.id   AF-A0A5K1CZW5-F1
#
_cell.length_a   1.000
_cell.length_b   1.000
_cell.length_c   1.000
_cell.angle_alpha   90.00
_cell.angle_beta   90.00
_cell.angle_gamma   90.00
#
_symmetry.space_group_name_H-M   'P 1'
#
loop_
_entity.id
_entity.type
_entity.pdbx_description
1 polymer ?
#
loop_
_entity_poly.entity_id
_entity_poly.type
_entity_poly.pdbx_seq_one_letter_code
_entity_poly.pdbx_strand_id
1 'polypeptide(L)'
;ADRPQIQRPELDWVFYKLGDSFIGSSGFHPSVLPSAEEDEGAEKSAWKRMSGRGKGGKGLGKGGAKRHRKVLRDNIQGITKPAIRRLARRGGVKRISGLIYEETRGVLKIFLENVIRDAVTYTEHARRKTVTAMDVVYALKRQGRTLYGFGG
;
A
#
# COMPACT_ATOMS: atom_id res chain seq x y z
N ALA A 1 -2.96 -32.26 -48.82
CA ALA A 1 -3.17 -33.46 -47.99
C ALA A 1 -2.20 -33.56 -46.81
N ASP A 2 -2.45 -33.02 -45.62
CA ASP A 2 -3.00 -31.69 -45.27
C ASP A 2 -2.54 -31.31 -43.84
N ARG A 3 -2.33 -30.02 -43.58
CA ARG A 3 -2.16 -29.49 -42.21
C ARG A 3 -3.39 -28.66 -41.84
N PRO A 4 -4.19 -29.05 -40.85
CA PRO A 4 -5.24 -28.17 -40.33
C PRO A 4 -4.60 -26.96 -39.65
N GLN A 5 -4.99 -25.75 -40.06
CA GLN A 5 -4.70 -24.55 -39.28
C GLN A 5 -5.64 -24.46 -38.08
N ILE A 6 -5.11 -24.10 -36.92
CA ILE A 6 -5.91 -23.70 -35.75
C ILE A 6 -5.58 -22.22 -35.49
N GLN A 7 -6.59 -21.37 -35.63
CA GLN A 7 -6.46 -19.92 -35.52
C GLN A 7 -6.24 -19.51 -34.05
N ARG A 8 -5.43 -18.46 -33.84
CA ARG A 8 -5.31 -17.78 -32.55
C ARG A 8 -6.16 -16.51 -32.61
N PRO A 9 -7.10 -16.27 -31.68
CA PRO A 9 -7.73 -14.98 -31.54
C PRO A 9 -6.73 -14.00 -30.90
N GLU A 10 -6.35 -12.98 -31.66
CA GLU A 10 -5.66 -11.80 -31.20
C GLU A 10 -6.68 -10.89 -30.51
N LEU A 11 -6.41 -10.44 -29.27
CA LEU A 11 -7.31 -9.54 -28.54
C LEU A 11 -6.69 -8.15 -28.48
N ASP A 12 -7.11 -7.34 -29.43
CA ASP A 12 -6.59 -6.01 -29.68
C ASP A 12 -7.08 -4.96 -28.66
N TRP A 13 -6.35 -3.85 -28.56
CA TRP A 13 -6.70 -2.74 -27.67
C TRP A 13 -7.74 -1.83 -28.33
N VAL A 14 -8.89 -1.61 -27.67
CA VAL A 14 -9.74 -0.44 -27.96
C VAL A 14 -10.04 0.34 -26.69
N PHE A 15 -9.58 1.59 -26.68
CA PHE A 15 -9.72 2.59 -25.62
C PHE A 15 -10.74 3.62 -26.10
N TYR A 16 -11.87 3.82 -25.39
CA TYR A 16 -12.83 4.88 -25.76
C TYR A 16 -13.37 5.68 -24.57
N LYS A 17 -13.65 6.96 -24.88
CA LYS A 17 -14.12 8.04 -24.01
C LYS A 17 -15.66 8.13 -24.02
N LEU A 18 -16.31 8.51 -22.91
CA LEU A 18 -16.74 9.88 -22.51
C LEU A 18 -17.80 10.51 -23.43
N GLY A 19 -18.84 11.10 -22.83
CA GLY A 19 -20.06 11.62 -23.47
C GLY A 19 -21.27 10.99 -22.75
N ASP A 20 -21.98 11.65 -21.82
CA ASP A 20 -22.62 12.98 -21.79
C ASP A 20 -23.64 13.19 -22.91
N SER A 21 -24.92 12.96 -22.58
CA SER A 21 -26.07 13.21 -23.46
C SER A 21 -27.39 13.31 -22.68
N PHE A 22 -27.86 14.54 -22.42
CA PHE A 22 -29.26 14.89 -22.71
C PHE A 22 -29.43 16.41 -22.88
N ILE A 23 -30.55 16.82 -23.49
CA ILE A 23 -30.70 18.12 -24.15
C ILE A 23 -32.14 18.66 -24.00
N GLY A 24 -32.29 19.99 -24.04
CA GLY A 24 -33.57 20.70 -24.13
C GLY A 24 -34.15 21.16 -22.78
N SER A 25 -34.97 22.23 -22.74
CA SER A 25 -35.44 23.10 -23.83
C SER A 25 -35.70 24.54 -23.33
N SER A 26 -35.84 25.47 -24.28
CA SER A 26 -35.93 26.93 -24.07
C SER A 26 -37.36 27.46 -23.92
N GLY A 27 -37.58 28.55 -23.15
CA GLY A 27 -38.87 29.27 -23.16
C GLY A 27 -38.98 30.58 -22.36
N PHE A 28 -39.07 31.70 -23.08
CA PHE A 28 -40.04 32.81 -22.87
C PHE A 28 -39.93 33.84 -21.70
N HIS A 29 -39.18 34.93 -21.96
CA HIS A 29 -39.61 36.37 -21.93
C HIS A 29 -40.20 37.04 -20.64
N PRO A 30 -40.42 38.39 -20.55
CA PRO A 30 -39.99 39.18 -19.38
C PRO A 30 -41.06 40.15 -18.79
N SER A 31 -40.62 41.13 -17.99
CA SER A 31 -41.41 42.10 -17.17
C SER A 31 -42.09 41.44 -15.96
N VAL A 32 -42.41 42.12 -14.84
CA VAL A 32 -42.80 43.53 -14.59
C VAL A 32 -42.12 44.10 -13.33
N LEU A 33 -41.93 45.43 -13.28
CA LEU A 33 -41.54 46.19 -12.07
C LEU A 33 -42.78 46.66 -11.27
N PRO A 34 -42.71 46.64 -9.94
CA PRO A 34 -43.32 47.70 -9.12
C PRO A 34 -42.27 48.61 -8.47
N SER A 35 -42.68 49.83 -8.08
CA SER A 35 -41.83 50.87 -7.47
C SER A 35 -42.08 50.99 -5.97
N ALA A 36 -41.05 51.46 -5.24
CA ALA A 36 -41.10 52.31 -4.02
C ALA A 36 -41.89 51.81 -2.78
N GLU A 37 -41.70 52.36 -1.58
CA GLU A 37 -40.67 53.30 -1.07
C GLU A 37 -39.39 52.50 -0.64
N GLU A 38 -38.67 52.61 0.49
CA GLU A 38 -38.66 53.45 1.72
C GLU A 38 -37.23 53.45 2.34
N ASP A 39 -36.90 54.47 3.14
CA ASP A 39 -35.60 54.70 3.83
C ASP A 39 -35.58 54.13 5.28
N GLU A 40 -34.53 54.14 6.13
CA GLU A 40 -33.12 54.59 6.11
C GLU A 40 -32.22 53.46 6.70
N GLY A 41 -30.87 53.51 6.61
CA GLY A 41 -30.05 52.39 7.15
C GLY A 41 -28.51 52.41 7.30
N ALA A 42 -27.83 53.57 7.34
CA ALA A 42 -26.47 53.75 7.89
C ALA A 42 -25.19 53.08 7.27
N GLU A 43 -24.05 53.76 7.49
CA GLU A 43 -22.63 53.32 7.49
C GLU A 43 -21.94 52.63 6.27
N LYS A 44 -21.58 53.44 5.28
CA LYS A 44 -20.17 53.73 4.87
C LYS A 44 -19.11 52.60 4.99
N SER A 45 -19.08 51.72 3.99
CA SER A 45 -17.84 51.32 3.27
C SER A 45 -16.50 51.20 4.03
N ALA A 46 -16.32 50.17 4.86
CA ALA A 46 -14.98 49.74 5.32
C ALA A 46 -14.34 48.75 4.32
N TRP A 47 -13.08 48.97 3.93
CA TRP A 47 -12.46 48.20 2.83
C TRP A 47 -12.10 46.76 3.20
N LYS A 48 -12.56 45.84 2.35
CA LYS A 48 -12.27 44.40 2.27
C LYS A 48 -10.80 44.04 2.57
N ARG A 49 -10.52 43.59 3.80
CA ARG A 49 -9.34 42.78 4.13
C ARG A 49 -9.76 41.39 4.62
N MET A 50 -10.24 40.57 3.68
CA MET A 50 -10.53 39.15 3.93
C MET A 50 -9.27 38.48 4.52
N SER A 51 -9.38 37.92 5.72
CA SER A 51 -8.33 37.09 6.29
C SER A 51 -8.24 35.80 5.48
N GLY A 52 -7.33 35.78 4.50
CA GLY A 52 -7.06 34.65 3.59
C GLY A 52 -6.46 33.42 4.29
N ARG A 53 -7.08 32.97 5.38
CA ARG A 53 -6.79 31.72 6.09
C ARG A 53 -7.32 30.56 5.26
N GLY A 54 -6.75 30.38 4.06
CA GLY A 54 -7.01 29.22 3.22
C GLY A 54 -6.80 27.94 4.03
N LYS A 55 -7.52 26.87 3.66
CA LYS A 55 -7.34 25.54 4.26
C LYS A 55 -5.93 25.05 3.94
N GLY A 56 -4.97 25.43 4.78
CA GLY A 56 -3.59 24.97 4.70
C GLY A 56 -3.61 23.46 4.65
N GLY A 57 -3.02 22.91 3.59
CA GLY A 57 -2.98 21.47 3.40
C GLY A 57 -2.41 20.78 4.63
N LYS A 58 -2.77 19.51 4.85
CA LYS A 58 -2.35 18.71 6.02
C LYS A 58 -0.87 18.32 5.91
N GLY A 59 -0.01 19.32 5.83
CA GLY A 59 1.42 19.22 5.61
C GLY A 59 2.07 18.53 6.79
N LEU A 60 2.65 17.37 6.51
CA LEU A 60 3.52 16.67 7.44
C LEU A 60 4.71 17.61 7.72
N GLY A 61 4.79 18.13 8.94
CA GLY A 61 5.74 19.18 9.31
C GLY A 61 7.19 18.78 9.00
N LYS A 62 7.96 19.72 8.46
CA LYS A 62 9.41 19.54 8.25
C LYS A 62 10.08 19.33 9.61
N GLY A 63 10.79 18.22 9.77
CA GLY A 63 11.69 17.99 10.92
C GLY A 63 11.31 16.82 11.83
N GLY A 64 12.01 15.70 11.65
CA GLY A 64 12.63 15.00 12.79
C GLY A 64 11.74 14.43 13.91
N ALA A 65 10.46 14.12 13.68
CA ALA A 65 9.65 13.40 14.66
C ALA A 65 10.30 12.04 15.02
N LYS A 66 11.02 11.99 16.14
CA LYS A 66 11.82 10.84 16.58
C LYS A 66 10.90 9.64 16.80
N ARG A 67 10.86 8.72 15.83
CA ARG A 67 10.03 7.52 15.91
C ARG A 67 10.52 6.65 17.07
N HIS A 68 9.81 6.70 18.19
CA HIS A 68 10.02 5.80 19.32
C HIS A 68 9.98 4.37 18.81
N ARG A 69 10.95 3.54 19.23
CA ARG A 69 11.02 2.12 18.87
C ARG A 69 9.70 1.46 19.25
N LYS A 70 8.94 0.96 18.27
CA LYS A 70 7.70 0.23 18.53
C LYS A 70 7.99 -0.88 19.53
N VAL A 71 7.19 -0.97 20.59
CA VAL A 71 7.22 -2.12 21.50
C VAL A 71 6.95 -3.37 20.66
N LEU A 72 7.84 -4.36 20.73
CA LEU A 72 7.65 -5.62 20.04
C LEU A 72 6.48 -6.37 20.69
N ARG A 73 5.58 -6.88 19.86
CA ARG A 73 4.43 -7.71 20.23
C ARG A 73 4.57 -9.07 19.52
N ASP A 74 3.62 -9.97 19.72
CA ASP A 74 3.53 -11.25 18.99
C ASP A 74 3.21 -11.07 17.49
N ASN A 75 4.22 -10.58 16.76
CA ASN A 75 4.18 -10.36 15.32
C ASN A 75 3.94 -11.66 14.52
N ILE A 76 4.07 -12.84 15.16
CA ILE A 76 3.84 -14.15 14.56
C ILE A 76 2.39 -14.32 14.03
N GLN A 77 1.41 -13.69 14.66
CA GLN A 77 0.03 -13.68 14.14
C GLN A 77 -0.14 -12.79 12.90
N GLY A 78 0.81 -11.88 12.64
CA GLY A 78 0.93 -11.15 11.38
C GLY A 78 1.24 -12.05 10.17
N ILE A 79 1.71 -13.29 10.41
CA ILE A 79 1.74 -14.34 9.39
C ILE A 79 0.32 -14.89 9.25
N THR A 80 -0.45 -14.29 8.32
CA THR A 80 -1.89 -14.52 8.20
C THR A 80 -2.24 -15.85 7.51
N LYS A 81 -3.41 -16.41 7.85
CA LYS A 81 -3.96 -17.63 7.23
C LYS A 81 -3.92 -17.64 5.68
N PRO A 82 -4.27 -16.55 4.94
CA PRO A 82 -4.10 -16.51 3.49
C PRO A 82 -2.63 -16.51 3.02
N ALA A 83 -1.67 -15.98 3.79
CA ALA A 83 -0.25 -16.09 3.44
C ALA A 83 0.24 -17.54 3.54
N ILE A 84 -0.10 -18.23 4.62
CA ILE A 84 0.17 -19.67 4.79
C ILE A 84 -0.49 -20.48 3.67
N ARG A 85 -1.75 -20.14 3.30
CA ARG A 85 -2.43 -20.78 2.16
C ARG A 85 -1.67 -20.60 0.85
N ARG A 86 -1.17 -19.40 0.53
CA ARG A 86 -0.37 -19.15 -0.68
C ARG A 86 0.91 -19.98 -0.73
N LEU A 87 1.62 -20.10 0.38
CA LEU A 87 2.82 -20.95 0.48
C LEU A 87 2.48 -22.43 0.26
N ALA A 88 1.46 -22.94 0.94
CA ALA A 88 1.00 -24.33 0.78
C ALA A 88 0.52 -24.63 -0.66
N ARG A 89 -0.17 -23.69 -1.33
CA ARG A 89 -0.53 -23.86 -2.75
C ARG A 89 0.69 -23.89 -3.67
N ARG A 90 1.71 -23.09 -3.42
CA ARG A 90 2.99 -23.15 -4.17
C ARG A 90 3.68 -24.50 -3.98
N GLY A 91 3.56 -25.11 -2.80
CA GLY A 91 3.99 -26.48 -2.51
C GLY A 91 3.01 -27.58 -2.95
N GLY A 92 2.06 -27.31 -3.87
CA GLY A 92 1.15 -28.32 -4.42
C GLY A 92 0.04 -28.83 -3.48
N VAL A 93 -0.08 -28.32 -2.26
CA VAL A 93 -0.99 -28.87 -1.23
C VAL A 93 -2.45 -28.66 -1.62
N LYS A 94 -3.19 -29.76 -1.87
CA LYS A 94 -4.58 -29.76 -2.39
C LYS A 94 -5.65 -29.45 -1.33
N ARG A 95 -5.50 -29.92 -0.08
CA ARG A 95 -6.38 -29.59 1.07
C ARG A 95 -5.51 -29.28 2.29
N ILE A 96 -5.99 -28.40 3.18
CA ILE A 96 -5.21 -27.90 4.35
C ILE A 96 -6.12 -27.96 5.58
N SER A 97 -5.68 -28.67 6.63
CA SER A 97 -6.40 -28.76 7.92
C SER A 97 -6.30 -27.45 8.73
N GLY A 98 -7.25 -27.24 9.64
CA GLY A 98 -7.32 -26.04 10.49
C GLY A 98 -6.11 -25.85 11.42
N LEU A 99 -5.52 -26.94 11.92
CA LEU A 99 -4.40 -26.89 12.87
C LEU A 99 -3.09 -26.41 12.21
N ILE A 100 -2.93 -26.63 10.90
CA ILE A 100 -1.72 -26.29 10.13
C ILE A 100 -1.38 -24.79 10.20
N TYR A 101 -2.37 -23.90 10.40
CA TYR A 101 -2.10 -22.46 10.48
C TYR A 101 -1.28 -22.05 11.71
N GLU A 102 -1.34 -22.80 12.81
CA GLU A 102 -0.54 -22.51 14.02
C GLU A 102 0.76 -23.33 14.04
N GLU A 103 0.71 -24.59 13.58
CA GLU A 103 1.90 -25.42 13.37
C GLU A 103 2.93 -24.73 12.45
N THR A 104 2.47 -24.18 11.32
CA THR A 104 3.33 -23.43 10.39
C THR A 104 3.98 -22.20 11.06
N ARG A 105 3.33 -21.60 12.06
CA ARG A 105 3.88 -20.46 12.81
C ARG A 105 4.95 -20.90 13.81
N GLY A 106 4.74 -22.03 14.50
CA GLY A 106 5.77 -22.66 15.35
C GLY A 106 7.03 -22.97 14.55
N VAL A 107 6.89 -23.71 13.45
CA VAL A 107 8.00 -24.06 12.54
C VAL A 107 8.71 -22.83 11.98
N LEU A 108 7.95 -21.81 11.52
CA LEU A 108 8.52 -20.57 10.98
C LEU A 108 9.28 -19.77 12.04
N LYS A 109 8.77 -19.71 13.29
CA LYS A 109 9.45 -19.06 14.41
C LYS A 109 10.79 -19.73 14.69
N ILE A 110 10.80 -21.05 14.87
CA ILE A 110 12.02 -21.84 15.14
C ILE A 110 13.05 -21.66 14.01
N PHE A 111 12.62 -21.72 12.74
CA PHE A 111 13.51 -21.51 11.60
C PHE A 111 14.14 -20.10 11.60
N LEU A 112 13.33 -19.06 11.78
CA LEU A 112 13.83 -17.68 11.79
C LEU A 112 14.76 -17.41 12.97
N GLU A 113 14.44 -17.91 14.18
CA GLU A 113 15.35 -17.78 15.32
C GLU A 113 16.70 -18.46 15.07
N ASN A 114 16.72 -19.68 14.50
CA ASN A 114 17.97 -20.39 14.21
C ASN A 114 18.85 -19.61 13.21
N VAL A 115 18.27 -19.03 12.15
CA VAL A 115 19.02 -18.24 11.17
C VAL A 115 19.46 -16.89 11.75
N ILE A 116 18.59 -16.21 12.51
CA ILE A 116 18.88 -14.90 13.09
C ILE A 116 19.93 -14.99 14.20
N ARG A 117 19.92 -16.05 15.03
CA ARG A 117 20.97 -16.29 16.03
C ARG A 117 22.36 -16.37 15.37
N ASP A 118 22.52 -17.23 14.37
CA ASP A 118 23.78 -17.35 13.61
C ASP A 118 24.18 -16.03 12.91
N ALA A 119 23.23 -15.31 12.29
CA ALA A 119 23.51 -14.05 11.57
C ALA A 119 23.89 -12.88 12.50
N VAL A 120 23.33 -12.83 13.72
CA VAL A 120 23.73 -11.85 14.74
C VAL A 120 25.15 -12.14 15.21
N THR A 121 25.51 -13.41 15.45
CA THR A 121 26.89 -13.78 15.82
C THR A 121 27.93 -13.34 14.78
N TYR A 122 27.66 -13.49 13.47
CA TYR A 122 28.55 -12.95 12.42
C TYR A 122 28.66 -11.42 12.45
N THR A 123 27.55 -10.73 12.73
CA THR A 123 27.48 -9.27 12.85
C THR A 123 28.31 -8.75 14.04
N GLU A 124 28.17 -9.41 15.19
CA GLU A 124 28.89 -9.08 16.44
C GLU A 124 30.37 -9.40 16.35
N HIS A 125 30.76 -10.54 15.75
CA HIS A 125 32.15 -10.89 15.49
C HIS A 125 32.86 -9.84 14.62
N ALA A 126 32.16 -9.31 13.61
CA ALA A 126 32.63 -8.21 12.78
C ALA A 126 32.51 -6.82 13.44
N ARG A 127 32.15 -6.74 14.74
CA ARG A 127 31.96 -5.51 15.54
C ARG A 127 30.97 -4.50 14.93
N ARG A 128 30.04 -4.96 14.09
CA ARG A 128 29.01 -4.13 13.46
C ARG A 128 27.75 -4.04 14.33
N LYS A 129 26.99 -2.94 14.18
CA LYS A 129 25.67 -2.75 14.80
C LYS A 129 24.50 -3.00 13.82
N THR A 130 24.83 -3.36 12.59
CA THR A 130 23.87 -3.55 11.48
C THR A 130 24.13 -4.91 10.86
N VAL A 131 23.12 -5.79 10.89
CA VAL A 131 23.12 -7.07 10.17
C VAL A 131 23.04 -6.78 8.67
N THR A 132 23.94 -7.36 7.90
CA THR A 132 24.01 -7.24 6.44
C THR A 132 23.37 -8.43 5.75
N ALA A 133 23.13 -8.34 4.44
CA ALA A 133 22.69 -9.48 3.63
C ALA A 133 23.69 -10.65 3.72
N MET A 134 24.99 -10.36 3.74
CA MET A 134 26.05 -11.38 3.79
C MET A 134 26.05 -12.17 5.10
N ASP A 135 25.77 -11.55 6.26
CA ASP A 135 25.66 -12.26 7.54
C ASP A 135 24.56 -13.34 7.49
N VAL A 136 23.44 -13.03 6.82
CA VAL A 136 22.32 -13.96 6.62
C VAL A 136 22.67 -15.05 5.59
N VAL A 137 23.36 -14.70 4.49
CA VAL A 137 23.85 -15.67 3.49
C VAL A 137 24.83 -16.67 4.13
N TYR A 138 25.73 -16.21 5.01
CA TYR A 138 26.67 -17.09 5.72
C TYR A 138 25.97 -17.98 6.76
N ALA A 139 25.03 -17.44 7.54
CA ALA A 139 24.19 -18.24 8.45
C ALA A 139 23.42 -19.34 7.70
N LEU A 140 22.79 -18.99 6.57
CA LEU A 140 22.07 -19.96 5.73
C LEU A 140 23.01 -21.00 5.09
N LYS A 141 24.19 -20.60 4.62
CA LYS A 141 25.21 -21.51 4.07
C LYS A 141 25.70 -22.52 5.12
N ARG A 142 25.93 -22.08 6.37
CA ARG A 142 26.28 -22.95 7.51
C ARG A 142 25.20 -24.00 7.80
N GLN A 143 23.93 -23.67 7.58
CA GLN A 143 22.78 -24.57 7.76
C GLN A 143 22.44 -25.39 6.49
N GLY A 144 23.32 -25.43 5.49
CA GLY A 144 23.15 -26.19 4.24
C GLY A 144 22.11 -25.58 3.27
N ARG A 145 21.71 -24.32 3.47
CA ARG A 145 20.62 -23.64 2.73
C ARG A 145 21.14 -22.47 1.89
N THR A 146 22.13 -22.72 1.05
CA THR A 146 22.76 -21.69 0.18
C THR A 146 21.72 -20.84 -0.57
N LEU A 147 21.80 -19.52 -0.39
CA LEU A 147 20.91 -18.53 -0.99
C LEU A 147 21.67 -17.68 -2.00
N TYR A 148 21.12 -17.51 -3.20
CA TYR A 148 21.73 -16.77 -4.31
C TYR A 148 21.04 -15.42 -4.52
N GLY A 149 21.76 -14.44 -5.10
CA GLY A 149 21.22 -13.12 -5.46
C GLY A 149 21.33 -12.01 -4.40
N PHE A 150 22.14 -12.21 -3.34
CA PHE A 150 22.24 -11.28 -2.20
C PHE A 150 23.69 -10.87 -1.85
N GLY A 151 24.62 -10.95 -2.81
CA GLY A 151 26.04 -10.64 -2.63
C GLY A 151 26.51 -9.41 -3.40
N GLY A 152 25.85 -8.27 -3.17
CA GLY A 152 26.21 -6.95 -3.68
C GLY A 152 26.31 -5.90 -2.58
#